data_AF-A0A556U4B5-F1
#
_entry.id   AF-A0A556U4B5-F1
#
_cell.length_a   1.000
_cell.length_b   1.000
_cell.length_c   1.000
_cell.angle_alpha   90.00
_cell.angle_beta   90.00
_cell.angle_gamma   90.00
#
_symmetry.space_group_name_H-M   'P 1'
#
loop_
_entity.id
_entity.type
_entity.pdbx_description
1 polymer ?
#
loop_
_entity_poly.entity_id
_entity_poly.type
_entity_poly.pdbx_seq_one_letter_code
_entity_poly.pdbx_strand_id
1 'polypeptide(L)'
;MVALNVSGLHDSHMLQKDSNCQTRGKVILRKSSKPRKKVKAIICVLFVELFERFTFLGIVCNMILFCTIKLGYNNYQAATVNLCFVGVSTLTPVLAGWFAETCLGRKKVFYLCALLHFFGTALLPVVAFPFEDFYIDTHNVIHHLEPHIQHILFYTGLLAAALGIGGIRAVLCPLGINNLQGYHLKKILSFFNWIYWLVNLNSTVIFLGIAYIQQSVGKNLGFLIPFTSVLLGLIGMHMARSNLILLPKKGNSLFTTMGVFLNSLQMCCFRYRHLSGDVTDWLDRAKENNGGRYSETKVENVKILVKLIPLFGLQLLYRACITQAIMGHVCAALSALIAGISEIHRQRYPQMDQTISGTVLQVSSMPCVLLVPQYILLGVAEAFVTPACSVIAFCLTPSNLRGISLQFLTLSYGGGCFLGAFLIQFFYIVSGDTDVVSSLPLQMALFFNICFFPLWWISEVVMLQLKYPALPDYYKFILITILILMTLIEAIRLYLGYAGNLQEKVPELAGFWLLSLLLQFPLILFQLFNEAILIQPLERGVHIVLALFLLTEALAGFVALREMVRHTESRFHLSQFNGIQELRL
;
A
#
# COMPACT_ATOMS: atom_id res chain seq x y z
N MET A 1 -2.86 6.55 4.94
CA MET A 1 -3.24 7.93 4.57
C MET A 1 -4.14 7.90 3.33
N VAL A 2 -5.40 8.34 3.39
CA VAL A 2 -6.23 8.49 2.17
C VAL A 2 -5.98 9.89 1.63
N ALA A 3 -5.61 9.99 0.36
CA ALA A 3 -5.43 11.26 -0.33
C ALA A 3 -6.67 12.14 -0.10
N LEU A 4 -6.51 13.21 0.67
CA LEU A 4 -7.52 14.23 0.86
C LEU A 4 -7.94 14.70 -0.53
N ASN A 5 -9.20 14.52 -0.88
CA ASN A 5 -9.73 14.82 -2.19
C ASN A 5 -9.73 16.35 -2.43
N VAL A 6 -8.58 16.88 -2.88
CA VAL A 6 -8.33 18.31 -3.16
C VAL A 6 -9.22 18.86 -4.29
N SER A 7 -9.96 17.99 -5.00
CA SER A 7 -10.93 18.39 -6.03
C SER A 7 -11.98 19.40 -5.52
N GLY A 8 -12.35 19.33 -4.24
CA GLY A 8 -13.28 20.29 -3.62
C GLY A 8 -12.75 21.73 -3.49
N LEU A 9 -11.42 21.92 -3.51
CA LEU A 9 -10.81 23.25 -3.40
C LEU A 9 -10.91 24.05 -4.71
N HIS A 10 -10.84 23.38 -5.87
CA HIS A 10 -10.82 24.05 -7.17
C HIS A 10 -12.21 24.46 -7.66
N ASP A 11 -13.25 23.71 -7.31
CA ASP A 11 -14.65 24.07 -7.58
C ASP A 11 -15.05 25.40 -6.92
N SER A 12 -14.45 25.75 -5.78
CA SER A 12 -14.68 27.03 -5.10
C SER A 12 -14.04 28.22 -5.83
N HIS A 13 -12.93 27.99 -6.54
CA HIS A 13 -12.25 29.01 -7.34
C HIS A 13 -13.03 29.35 -8.64
N MET A 14 -13.73 28.38 -9.24
CA MET A 14 -14.57 28.62 -10.42
C MET A 14 -15.90 29.32 -10.07
N LEU A 15 -16.53 28.93 -8.95
CA LEU A 15 -17.78 29.54 -8.48
C LEU A 15 -17.64 31.04 -8.11
N GLN A 16 -16.44 31.47 -7.73
CA GLN A 16 -16.15 32.86 -7.39
C GLN A 16 -15.82 33.71 -8.63
N LYS A 17 -15.49 33.08 -9.76
CA LYS A 17 -15.22 33.78 -11.04
C LYS A 17 -16.49 33.90 -11.91
N ASP A 18 -17.36 32.89 -11.87
CA ASP A 18 -18.62 32.89 -12.63
C ASP A 18 -19.75 33.74 -12.00
N SER A 19 -19.59 34.19 -10.75
CA SER A 19 -20.56 35.07 -10.10
C SER A 19 -20.51 36.53 -10.59
N ASN A 20 -19.49 36.90 -11.38
CA ASN A 20 -19.33 38.25 -11.92
C ASN A 20 -19.90 38.44 -13.34
N CYS A 21 -20.53 37.43 -13.96
CA CYS A 21 -21.13 37.58 -15.28
C CYS A 21 -22.50 36.89 -15.36
N GLN A 22 -23.51 37.67 -15.77
CA GLN A 22 -24.89 37.32 -16.15
C GLN A 22 -26.03 37.39 -15.09
N THR A 23 -26.68 38.56 -15.13
CA THR A 23 -28.13 38.79 -15.39
C THR A 23 -29.21 38.12 -14.53
N ARG A 24 -29.91 38.98 -13.77
CA ARG A 24 -31.33 38.96 -13.35
C ARG A 24 -32.10 37.64 -13.53
N GLY A 25 -32.23 36.87 -12.43
CA GLY A 25 -33.23 35.81 -12.28
C GLY A 25 -33.26 35.26 -10.85
N LYS A 26 -34.35 35.53 -10.12
CA LYS A 26 -34.72 35.04 -8.76
C LYS A 26 -33.59 34.41 -7.93
N VAL A 27 -32.92 35.25 -7.13
CA VAL A 27 -32.08 34.81 -6.01
C VAL A 27 -33.00 34.19 -4.94
N ILE A 28 -33.08 32.86 -4.90
CA ILE A 28 -33.59 32.15 -3.72
C ILE A 28 -32.59 32.44 -2.59
N LEU A 29 -32.94 33.40 -1.72
CA LEU A 29 -32.24 33.74 -0.49
C LEU A 29 -32.05 32.48 0.37
N ARG A 30 -30.88 31.84 0.25
CA ARG A 30 -30.46 30.76 1.16
C ARG A 30 -30.35 31.35 2.57
N LYS A 31 -31.19 30.86 3.48
CA LYS A 31 -31.16 31.19 4.91
C LYS A 31 -29.77 30.86 5.47
N SER A 32 -28.95 31.88 5.72
CA SER A 32 -27.60 31.74 6.29
C SER A 32 -27.69 31.07 7.66
N SER A 33 -27.08 29.90 7.81
CA SER A 33 -26.98 29.25 9.13
C SER A 33 -26.03 30.04 10.03
N LYS A 34 -26.41 30.21 11.30
CA LYS A 34 -25.60 30.94 12.30
C LYS A 34 -24.17 30.36 12.35
N PRO A 35 -23.11 31.18 12.37
CA PRO A 35 -21.72 30.70 12.35
C PRO A 35 -21.37 29.73 13.50
N ARG A 36 -21.99 29.92 14.68
CA ARG A 36 -21.88 28.99 15.83
C ARG A 36 -22.35 27.56 15.50
N LYS A 37 -23.39 27.39 14.66
CA LYS A 37 -23.87 26.07 14.25
C LYS A 37 -22.89 25.37 13.30
N LYS A 38 -22.24 26.13 12.39
CA LYS A 38 -21.21 25.61 11.49
C LYS A 38 -19.97 25.11 12.25
N VAL A 39 -19.48 25.88 13.23
CA VAL A 39 -18.32 25.48 14.06
C VAL A 39 -18.60 24.20 14.85
N LYS A 40 -19.79 24.08 15.46
CA LYS A 40 -20.20 22.85 16.16
C LYS A 40 -20.23 21.62 15.24
N ALA A 41 -20.70 21.78 14.00
CA ALA A 41 -20.70 20.69 13.02
C ALA A 41 -19.28 20.29 12.61
N ILE A 42 -18.38 21.26 12.41
CA ILE A 42 -16.97 21.01 12.08
C ILE A 42 -16.26 20.23 13.19
N ILE A 43 -16.44 20.64 14.45
CA ILE A 43 -15.86 19.94 15.61
C ILE A 43 -16.38 18.49 15.69
N CYS A 44 -17.68 18.28 15.49
CA CYS A 44 -18.24 16.92 15.47
C CYS A 44 -17.62 16.06 14.35
N VAL A 45 -17.47 16.61 13.15
CA VAL A 45 -16.81 15.89 12.04
C VAL A 45 -15.38 15.49 12.40
N LEU A 46 -14.61 16.37 13.07
CA LEU A 46 -13.26 16.05 13.56
C LEU A 46 -13.28 14.92 14.58
N PHE A 47 -14.19 14.96 15.55
CA PHE A 47 -14.33 13.89 16.55
C PHE A 47 -14.67 12.55 15.92
N VAL A 48 -15.51 12.54 14.90
CA VAL A 48 -15.95 11.30 14.25
C VAL A 48 -14.84 10.71 13.40
N GLU A 49 -14.04 11.54 12.72
CA GLU A 49 -12.81 11.09 12.07
C GLU A 49 -11.84 10.52 13.12
N LEU A 50 -11.66 11.19 14.25
CA LEU A 50 -10.78 10.73 15.33
C LEU A 50 -11.19 9.35 15.87
N PHE A 51 -12.49 9.16 16.18
CA PHE A 51 -12.99 7.88 16.69
C PHE A 51 -12.91 6.77 15.64
N GLU A 52 -13.22 7.06 14.37
CA GLU A 52 -13.08 6.07 13.29
C GLU A 52 -11.62 5.60 13.15
N ARG A 53 -10.66 6.53 13.17
CA ARG A 53 -9.23 6.18 13.13
C ARG A 53 -8.80 5.38 14.34
N PHE A 54 -9.33 5.74 15.50
CA PHE A 54 -9.07 5.02 16.74
C PHE A 54 -9.54 3.56 16.65
N THR A 55 -10.77 3.35 16.18
CA THR A 55 -11.32 2.01 16.00
C THR A 55 -10.51 1.21 14.98
N PHE A 56 -10.16 1.80 13.83
CA PHE A 56 -9.38 1.13 12.80
C PHE A 56 -8.02 0.63 13.33
N LEU A 57 -7.25 1.51 13.96
CA LEU A 57 -5.92 1.15 14.49
C LEU A 57 -6.03 0.18 15.67
N GLY A 58 -7.04 0.35 16.53
CA GLY A 58 -7.33 -0.57 17.63
C GLY A 58 -7.61 -2.00 17.16
N ILE A 59 -8.38 -2.16 16.08
CA ILE A 59 -8.65 -3.47 15.48
C ILE A 59 -7.37 -4.07 14.86
N VAL A 60 -6.63 -3.29 14.06
CA VAL A 60 -5.41 -3.77 13.39
C VAL A 60 -4.36 -4.28 14.37
N CYS A 61 -4.15 -3.56 15.47
CA CYS A 61 -3.11 -3.89 16.45
C CYS A 61 -3.50 -5.10 17.33
N ASN A 62 -4.78 -5.32 17.58
CA ASN A 62 -5.26 -6.47 18.36
C ASN A 62 -5.54 -7.71 17.51
N MET A 63 -5.60 -7.58 16.18
CA MET A 63 -5.93 -8.67 15.24
C MET A 63 -5.02 -9.88 15.41
N ILE A 64 -3.72 -9.67 15.36
CA ILE A 64 -2.73 -10.77 15.33
C ILE A 64 -2.79 -11.56 16.64
N LEU A 65 -2.81 -10.85 17.76
CA LEU A 65 -2.90 -11.44 19.09
C LEU A 65 -4.21 -12.21 19.29
N PHE A 66 -5.31 -11.67 18.79
CA PHE A 66 -6.61 -12.34 18.89
C PHE A 66 -6.68 -13.62 18.06
N CYS A 67 -6.28 -13.56 16.79
CA CYS A 67 -6.27 -14.73 15.93
C CYS A 67 -5.37 -15.84 16.49
N THR A 68 -4.20 -15.49 17.03
CA THR A 68 -3.24 -16.47 17.58
C THR A 68 -3.69 -17.06 18.91
N ILE A 69 -4.07 -16.22 19.89
CA ILE A 69 -4.41 -16.69 21.25
C ILE A 69 -5.84 -17.25 21.34
N LYS A 70 -6.82 -16.63 20.67
CA LYS A 70 -8.24 -16.98 20.82
C LYS A 70 -8.78 -17.90 19.73
N LEU A 71 -8.36 -17.71 18.48
CA LEU A 71 -8.79 -18.56 17.37
C LEU A 71 -7.82 -19.71 17.06
N GLY A 72 -6.64 -19.73 17.69
CA GLY A 72 -5.63 -20.77 17.49
C GLY A 72 -4.97 -20.74 16.11
N TYR A 73 -4.98 -19.58 15.45
CA TYR A 73 -4.36 -19.42 14.13
C TYR A 73 -2.85 -19.33 14.22
N ASN A 74 -2.18 -19.83 13.20
CA ASN A 74 -0.74 -19.61 13.03
C ASN A 74 -0.45 -18.12 12.77
N ASN A 75 0.75 -17.67 13.12
CA ASN A 75 1.17 -16.26 12.96
C ASN A 75 0.98 -15.73 11.53
N TYR A 76 1.27 -16.56 10.51
CA TYR A 76 1.09 -16.19 9.11
C TYR A 76 -0.39 -16.03 8.73
N GLN A 77 -1.27 -16.92 9.22
CA GLN A 77 -2.72 -16.83 8.98
C GLN A 77 -3.29 -15.56 9.61
N ALA A 78 -2.88 -15.25 10.84
CA ALA A 78 -3.27 -14.04 11.54
C ALA A 78 -2.80 -12.76 10.80
N ALA A 79 -1.56 -12.76 10.29
CA ALA A 79 -1.04 -11.67 9.47
C ALA A 79 -1.80 -11.50 8.14
N THR A 80 -2.13 -12.61 7.46
CA THR A 80 -2.94 -12.63 6.25
C THR A 80 -4.33 -12.03 6.49
N VAL A 81 -5.02 -12.42 7.56
CA VAL A 81 -6.33 -11.86 7.92
C VAL A 81 -6.22 -10.35 8.19
N ASN A 82 -5.18 -9.91 8.90
CA ASN A 82 -4.95 -8.49 9.19
C ASN A 82 -4.71 -7.67 7.91
N LEU A 83 -3.89 -8.17 6.98
CA LEU A 83 -3.65 -7.54 5.68
C LEU A 83 -4.92 -7.47 4.83
N CYS A 84 -5.71 -8.53 4.80
CA CYS A 84 -7.01 -8.52 4.12
C CYS A 84 -7.96 -7.48 4.72
N PHE A 85 -8.04 -7.36 6.05
CA PHE A 85 -8.86 -6.33 6.71
C PHE A 85 -8.42 -4.91 6.34
N VAL A 86 -7.11 -4.63 6.36
CA VAL A 86 -6.55 -3.34 5.94
C VAL A 86 -6.83 -3.08 4.45
N GLY A 87 -6.69 -4.10 3.60
CA GLY A 87 -7.00 -4.05 2.17
C GLY A 87 -8.46 -3.72 1.89
N VAL A 88 -9.41 -4.45 2.48
CA VAL A 88 -10.85 -4.15 2.32
C VAL A 88 -11.18 -2.75 2.81
N SER A 89 -10.66 -2.35 3.98
CA SER A 89 -10.91 -1.02 4.56
C SER A 89 -10.35 0.14 3.72
N THR A 90 -9.32 -0.11 2.91
CA THR A 90 -8.70 0.89 2.01
C THR A 90 -9.33 0.92 0.63
N LEU A 91 -9.89 -0.19 0.14
CA LEU A 91 -10.67 -0.24 -1.12
C LEU A 91 -12.10 0.31 -0.96
N THR A 92 -12.72 0.04 0.18
CA THR A 92 -14.11 0.43 0.49
C THR A 92 -14.44 1.91 0.22
N PRO A 93 -13.57 2.90 0.55
CA PRO A 93 -13.88 4.29 0.27
C PRO A 93 -14.19 4.59 -1.20
N VAL A 94 -13.54 3.90 -2.14
CA VAL A 94 -13.78 4.06 -3.58
C VAL A 94 -15.18 3.57 -3.93
N LEU A 95 -15.55 2.38 -3.45
CA LEU A 95 -16.86 1.76 -3.66
C LEU A 95 -17.99 2.59 -3.02
N ALA A 96 -17.83 2.99 -1.76
CA ALA A 96 -18.81 3.78 -1.03
C ALA A 96 -18.97 5.18 -1.63
N GLY A 97 -17.87 5.80 -2.09
CA GLY A 97 -17.89 7.07 -2.81
C GLY A 97 -18.72 6.98 -4.08
N TRP A 98 -18.49 5.95 -4.91
CA TRP A 98 -19.28 5.69 -6.10
C TRP A 98 -20.77 5.48 -5.77
N PHE A 99 -21.08 4.64 -4.79
CA PHE A 99 -22.45 4.34 -4.37
C PHE A 99 -23.20 5.58 -3.82
N ALA A 100 -22.47 6.48 -3.18
CA ALA A 100 -22.98 7.74 -2.66
C ALA A 100 -23.33 8.75 -3.77
N GLU A 101 -22.72 8.63 -4.94
CA GLU A 101 -22.93 9.51 -6.08
C GLU A 101 -23.99 8.96 -7.04
N THR A 102 -23.96 7.66 -7.34
CA THR A 102 -24.85 7.02 -8.32
C THR A 102 -26.21 6.63 -7.74
N CYS A 103 -26.24 5.89 -6.63
CA CYS A 103 -27.43 5.18 -6.19
C CYS A 103 -28.20 5.94 -5.08
N LEU A 104 -27.68 5.95 -3.85
CA LEU A 104 -28.48 6.29 -2.66
C LEU A 104 -28.33 7.74 -2.17
N GLY A 105 -27.31 8.46 -2.63
CA GLY A 105 -26.96 9.78 -2.11
C GLY A 105 -26.13 9.73 -0.81
N ARG A 106 -25.26 10.72 -0.63
CA ARG A 106 -24.26 10.78 0.46
C ARG A 106 -24.81 10.55 1.87
N LYS A 107 -25.98 11.10 2.22
CA LYS A 107 -26.59 10.89 3.56
C LYS A 107 -26.92 9.43 3.84
N LYS A 108 -27.57 8.75 2.90
CA LYS A 108 -28.03 7.37 3.11
C LYS A 108 -26.85 6.41 3.19
N VAL A 109 -25.85 6.60 2.31
CA VAL A 109 -24.61 5.82 2.35
C VAL A 109 -23.86 6.03 3.66
N PHE A 110 -23.76 7.28 4.15
CA PHE A 110 -23.15 7.54 5.45
C PHE A 110 -23.83 6.76 6.60
N TYR A 111 -25.16 6.78 6.69
CA TYR A 111 -25.87 6.03 7.74
C TYR A 111 -25.76 4.52 7.58
N LEU A 112 -25.75 4.00 6.35
CA LEU A 112 -25.52 2.59 6.07
C LEU A 112 -24.12 2.16 6.55
N CYS A 113 -23.09 2.92 6.20
CA CYS A 113 -21.72 2.66 6.64
C CYS A 113 -21.57 2.79 8.16
N ALA A 114 -22.24 3.76 8.79
CA ALA A 114 -22.27 3.90 10.25
C ALA A 114 -22.93 2.69 10.94
N LEU A 115 -24.01 2.14 10.36
CA LEU A 115 -24.66 0.93 10.86
C LEU A 115 -23.77 -0.30 10.69
N LEU A 116 -23.13 -0.47 9.53
CA LEU A 116 -22.15 -1.54 9.29
C LEU A 116 -20.96 -1.43 10.26
N HIS A 117 -20.48 -0.22 10.52
CA HIS A 117 -19.39 0.02 11.46
C HIS A 117 -19.79 -0.37 12.90
N PHE A 118 -20.98 0.04 13.34
CA PHE A 118 -21.51 -0.34 14.66
C PHE A 118 -21.68 -1.86 14.78
N PHE A 119 -22.36 -2.49 13.81
CA PHE A 119 -22.62 -3.93 13.84
C PHE A 119 -21.32 -4.73 13.78
N GLY A 120 -20.40 -4.37 12.89
CA GLY A 120 -19.12 -5.06 12.76
C GLY A 120 -18.27 -4.97 14.02
N THR A 121 -18.21 -3.79 14.64
CA THR A 121 -17.46 -3.60 15.89
C THR A 121 -18.15 -4.15 17.12
N ALA A 122 -19.47 -4.35 17.10
CA ALA A 122 -20.21 -5.03 18.17
C ALA A 122 -19.98 -6.54 18.15
N LEU A 123 -19.86 -7.14 16.95
CA LEU A 123 -19.61 -8.58 16.81
C LEU A 123 -18.23 -8.99 17.32
N LEU A 124 -17.18 -8.16 17.18
CA LEU A 124 -15.83 -8.52 17.60
C LEU A 124 -15.70 -8.78 19.13
N PRO A 125 -16.24 -7.93 20.03
CA PRO A 125 -16.34 -8.25 21.45
C PRO A 125 -17.17 -9.49 21.74
N VAL A 126 -18.29 -9.72 21.02
CA VAL A 126 -19.13 -10.91 21.23
C VAL A 126 -18.35 -12.20 20.99
N VAL A 127 -17.44 -12.20 20.02
CA VAL A 127 -16.53 -13.32 19.75
C VAL A 127 -15.38 -13.36 20.77
N ALA A 128 -14.96 -12.20 21.29
CA ALA A 128 -13.81 -12.10 22.17
C ALA A 128 -14.09 -12.40 23.65
N PHE A 129 -15.29 -12.09 24.13
CA PHE A 129 -15.71 -12.43 25.48
C PHE A 129 -16.22 -13.88 25.51
N PRO A 130 -15.56 -14.78 26.25
CA PRO A 130 -16.21 -16.01 26.65
C PRO A 130 -17.34 -15.62 27.60
N PHE A 131 -18.56 -16.10 27.38
CA PHE A 131 -19.68 -15.95 28.31
C PHE A 131 -19.48 -16.77 29.61
N GLU A 132 -18.22 -17.04 30.00
CA GLU A 132 -17.84 -17.92 31.10
C GLU A 132 -17.81 -17.21 32.46
N ASP A 133 -17.81 -15.87 32.51
CA ASP A 133 -17.63 -15.11 33.75
C ASP A 133 -18.90 -14.39 34.27
N PHE A 134 -20.11 -14.84 33.91
CA PHE A 134 -21.33 -14.36 34.57
C PHE A 134 -21.80 -15.35 35.64
N TYR A 135 -21.28 -15.17 36.87
CA TYR A 135 -21.78 -15.88 38.06
C TYR A 135 -23.23 -15.45 38.35
N ILE A 136 -24.19 -16.23 37.86
CA ILE A 136 -25.53 -16.32 38.46
C ILE A 136 -25.71 -17.77 38.88
N ASP A 137 -25.76 -18.00 40.19
CA ASP A 137 -26.20 -19.24 40.85
C ASP A 137 -25.64 -20.58 40.35
N THR A 138 -24.64 -21.12 41.07
CA THR A 138 -24.39 -22.55 41.37
C THR A 138 -24.58 -23.64 40.31
N HIS A 139 -24.73 -23.33 39.03
CA HIS A 139 -24.85 -24.27 37.91
C HIS A 139 -23.97 -23.78 36.76
N ASN A 140 -22.84 -24.47 36.55
CA ASN A 140 -21.95 -24.23 35.42
C ASN A 140 -22.65 -24.61 34.11
N VAL A 141 -23.33 -23.67 33.45
CA VAL A 141 -23.76 -23.84 32.06
C VAL A 141 -22.70 -23.20 31.17
N ILE A 142 -21.77 -24.03 30.71
CA ILE A 142 -20.73 -23.65 29.75
C ILE A 142 -21.38 -23.54 28.37
N HIS A 143 -21.81 -22.34 27.97
CA HIS A 143 -22.14 -22.07 26.58
C HIS A 143 -20.85 -21.77 25.80
N HIS A 144 -20.10 -22.81 25.43
CA HIS A 144 -19.08 -22.66 24.39
C HIS A 144 -19.77 -22.38 23.06
N LEU A 145 -19.50 -21.21 22.49
CA LEU A 145 -19.92 -20.90 21.14
C LEU A 145 -19.20 -21.87 20.20
N GLU A 146 -19.95 -22.63 19.39
CA GLU A 146 -19.36 -23.62 18.50
C GLU A 146 -18.27 -22.99 17.63
N PRO A 147 -17.08 -23.61 17.47
CA PRO A 147 -15.95 -22.98 16.77
C PRO A 147 -16.34 -22.48 15.38
N HIS A 148 -17.20 -23.22 14.67
CA HIS A 148 -17.71 -22.81 13.37
C HIS A 148 -18.51 -21.49 13.42
N ILE A 149 -19.40 -21.34 14.42
CA ILE A 149 -20.20 -20.12 14.64
C ILE A 149 -19.29 -18.96 15.03
N GLN A 150 -18.30 -19.20 15.90
CA GLN A 150 -17.32 -18.20 16.33
C GLN A 150 -16.55 -17.62 15.13
N HIS A 151 -16.10 -18.47 14.21
CA HIS A 151 -15.42 -18.04 12.99
C HIS A 151 -16.33 -17.23 12.06
N ILE A 152 -17.58 -17.66 11.85
CA ILE A 152 -18.54 -16.92 11.03
C ILE A 152 -18.78 -15.53 11.61
N LEU A 153 -19.03 -15.42 12.91
CA LEU A 153 -19.26 -14.13 13.57
C LEU A 153 -18.03 -13.23 13.51
N PHE A 154 -16.83 -13.80 13.63
CA PHE A 154 -15.59 -13.06 13.50
C PHE A 154 -15.42 -12.47 12.09
N TYR A 155 -15.52 -13.28 11.04
CA TYR A 155 -15.33 -12.81 9.67
C TYR A 155 -16.46 -11.88 9.20
N THR A 156 -17.70 -12.13 9.60
CA THR A 156 -18.83 -11.23 9.29
C THR A 156 -18.69 -9.90 10.02
N GLY A 157 -18.28 -9.91 11.29
CA GLY A 157 -17.96 -8.71 12.07
C GLY A 157 -16.83 -7.91 11.45
N LEU A 158 -15.76 -8.61 11.05
CA LEU A 158 -14.58 -8.01 10.45
C LEU A 158 -14.87 -7.35 9.10
N LEU A 159 -15.63 -8.04 8.24
CA LEU A 159 -16.06 -7.52 6.95
C LEU A 159 -16.99 -6.31 7.11
N ALA A 160 -17.98 -6.40 7.99
CA ALA A 160 -18.90 -5.29 8.28
C ALA A 160 -18.15 -4.07 8.83
N ALA A 161 -17.18 -4.29 9.74
CA ALA A 161 -16.33 -3.21 10.27
C ALA A 161 -15.50 -2.57 9.16
N ALA A 162 -14.84 -3.35 8.30
CA ALA A 162 -14.03 -2.82 7.19
C ALA A 162 -14.86 -1.97 6.22
N LEU A 163 -16.05 -2.45 5.84
CA LEU A 163 -16.98 -1.75 4.97
C LEU A 163 -17.53 -0.47 5.62
N GLY A 164 -17.79 -0.51 6.93
CA GLY A 164 -18.27 0.65 7.68
C GLY A 164 -17.21 1.74 7.82
N ILE A 165 -16.03 1.36 8.30
CA ILE A 165 -14.85 2.22 8.49
C ILE A 165 -14.46 2.91 7.18
N GLY A 166 -14.23 2.15 6.12
CA GLY A 166 -13.85 2.71 4.82
C GLY A 166 -14.95 3.57 4.20
N GLY A 167 -16.22 3.20 4.37
CA GLY A 167 -17.35 3.95 3.85
C GLY A 167 -17.55 5.30 4.55
N ILE A 168 -17.34 5.36 5.86
CA ILE A 168 -17.36 6.62 6.61
C ILE A 168 -16.27 7.58 6.08
N ARG A 169 -15.04 7.10 5.87
CA ARG A 169 -13.94 7.93 5.33
C ARG A 169 -14.28 8.56 3.98
N ALA A 170 -14.96 7.84 3.10
CA ALA A 170 -15.34 8.36 1.77
C ALA A 170 -16.30 9.55 1.85
N VAL A 171 -17.21 9.54 2.82
CA VAL A 171 -18.33 10.48 2.86
C VAL A 171 -18.12 11.61 3.88
N LEU A 172 -17.38 11.35 4.97
CA LEU A 172 -17.20 12.26 6.10
C LEU A 172 -16.40 13.53 5.73
N CYS A 173 -15.26 13.37 5.04
CA CYS A 173 -14.43 14.51 4.63
C CYS A 173 -15.17 15.48 3.69
N PRO A 174 -15.86 15.02 2.62
CA PRO A 174 -16.68 15.90 1.79
C PRO A 174 -17.81 16.62 2.57
N LEU A 175 -18.39 15.98 3.59
CA LEU A 175 -19.37 16.62 4.47
C LEU A 175 -18.76 17.76 5.29
N GLY A 176 -17.53 17.60 5.79
CA GLY A 176 -16.80 18.65 6.52
C GLY A 176 -16.56 19.90 5.67
N ILE A 177 -16.08 19.73 4.45
CA ILE A 177 -15.79 20.82 3.50
C ILE A 177 -17.06 21.63 3.18
N ASN A 178 -18.21 20.98 3.05
CA ASN A 178 -19.47 21.68 2.79
C ASN A 178 -19.86 22.65 3.90
N ASN A 179 -19.55 22.34 5.16
CA ASN A 179 -19.80 23.24 6.28
C ASN A 179 -18.83 24.43 6.33
N LEU A 180 -17.69 24.30 5.65
CA LEU A 180 -16.67 25.34 5.49
C LEU A 180 -16.91 26.25 4.27
N GLN A 181 -17.94 25.99 3.45
CA GLN A 181 -18.30 26.86 2.33
C GLN A 181 -18.61 28.28 2.82
N GLY A 182 -17.86 29.25 2.29
CA GLY A 182 -17.93 30.67 2.64
C GLY A 182 -16.88 31.16 3.66
N TYR A 183 -15.98 30.30 4.14
CA TYR A 183 -14.81 30.73 4.93
C TYR A 183 -13.58 30.99 4.05
N HIS A 184 -12.69 31.89 4.52
CA HIS A 184 -11.42 32.22 3.83
C HIS A 184 -10.50 30.99 3.72
N LEU A 185 -9.71 30.92 2.63
CA LEU A 185 -8.80 29.80 2.33
C LEU A 185 -7.90 29.39 3.51
N LYS A 186 -7.39 30.38 4.27
CA LYS A 186 -6.56 30.17 5.47
C LYS A 186 -7.25 29.31 6.54
N LYS A 187 -8.58 29.46 6.73
CA LYS A 187 -9.35 28.67 7.69
C LYS A 187 -9.57 27.22 7.20
N ILE A 188 -9.71 27.03 5.90
CA ILE A 188 -9.83 25.70 5.28
C ILE A 188 -8.51 24.93 5.42
N LEU A 189 -7.37 25.58 5.13
CA LEU A 189 -6.04 24.98 5.31
C LEU A 189 -5.75 24.65 6.77
N SER A 190 -6.08 25.57 7.70
CA SER A 190 -5.93 25.32 9.13
C SER A 190 -6.77 24.13 9.61
N PHE A 191 -7.97 23.95 9.07
CA PHE A 191 -8.81 22.77 9.36
C PHE A 191 -8.14 21.46 8.95
N PHE A 192 -7.56 21.39 7.75
CA PHE A 192 -6.83 20.19 7.30
C PHE A 192 -5.55 19.94 8.10
N ASN A 193 -4.83 21.00 8.51
CA ASN A 193 -3.67 20.86 9.39
C ASN A 193 -4.06 20.26 10.75
N TRP A 194 -5.19 20.69 11.32
CA TRP A 194 -5.71 20.11 12.56
C TRP A 194 -6.13 18.65 12.40
N ILE A 195 -6.78 18.28 11.29
CA ILE A 195 -7.06 16.86 10.99
C ILE A 195 -5.77 16.05 10.99
N TYR A 196 -4.75 16.53 10.26
CA TYR A 196 -3.48 15.84 10.15
C TYR A 196 -2.82 15.64 11.52
N TRP A 197 -2.77 16.69 12.35
CA TRP A 197 -2.17 16.60 13.68
C TRP A 197 -2.94 15.65 14.61
N LEU A 198 -4.28 15.73 14.62
CA LEU A 198 -5.13 14.87 15.42
C LEU A 198 -4.99 13.39 15.06
N VAL A 199 -4.90 13.05 13.77
CA VAL A 199 -4.72 11.67 13.31
C VAL A 199 -3.38 11.10 13.78
N ASN A 200 -2.29 11.87 13.70
CA ASN A 200 -0.97 11.39 14.15
C ASN A 200 -0.87 11.26 15.68
N LEU A 201 -1.45 12.22 16.42
CA LEU A 201 -1.54 12.12 17.87
C LEU A 201 -2.34 10.88 18.29
N ASN A 202 -3.46 10.62 17.61
CA ASN A 202 -4.31 9.45 17.84
C ASN A 202 -3.54 8.14 17.65
N SER A 203 -2.80 8.00 16.55
CA SER A 203 -1.96 6.81 16.32
C SER A 203 -0.94 6.61 17.43
N THR A 204 -0.28 7.68 17.88
CA THR A 204 0.71 7.62 18.97
C THR A 204 0.09 7.09 20.27
N VAL A 205 -1.09 7.62 20.65
CA VAL A 205 -1.81 7.19 21.85
C VAL A 205 -2.22 5.73 21.78
N ILE A 206 -2.64 5.25 20.60
CA ILE A 206 -3.09 3.87 20.41
C ILE A 206 -1.92 2.90 20.50
N PHE A 207 -0.81 3.17 19.80
CA PHE A 207 0.36 2.30 19.85
C PHE A 207 0.96 2.20 21.26
N LEU A 208 0.99 3.31 22.01
CA LEU A 208 1.44 3.29 23.39
C LEU A 208 0.43 2.60 24.33
N GLY A 209 -0.85 2.88 24.14
CA GLY A 209 -1.93 2.36 24.99
C GLY A 209 -2.18 0.86 24.81
N ILE A 210 -2.01 0.31 23.60
CA ILE A 210 -2.27 -1.11 23.32
C ILE A 210 -1.30 -2.02 24.05
N ALA A 211 -0.02 -1.66 24.13
CA ALA A 211 0.96 -2.43 24.90
C ALA A 211 0.54 -2.55 26.38
N TYR A 212 0.03 -1.46 26.96
CA TYR A 212 -0.49 -1.45 28.31
C TYR A 212 -1.76 -2.31 28.45
N ILE A 213 -2.73 -2.14 27.54
CA ILE A 213 -3.99 -2.90 27.56
C ILE A 213 -3.71 -4.42 27.44
N GLN A 214 -2.81 -4.81 26.54
CA GLN A 214 -2.44 -6.22 26.32
C GLN A 214 -1.72 -6.85 27.52
N GLN A 215 -1.01 -6.06 28.33
CA GLN A 215 -0.26 -6.54 29.49
C GLN A 215 -1.04 -6.49 30.82
N SER A 216 -1.95 -5.52 31.01
CA SER A 216 -2.46 -5.17 32.34
C SER A 216 -3.97 -5.34 32.55
N VAL A 217 -4.81 -5.29 31.51
CA VAL A 217 -6.27 -5.22 31.69
C VAL A 217 -6.98 -6.29 30.87
N GLY A 218 -7.50 -7.31 31.57
CA GLY A 218 -8.52 -8.28 31.13
C GLY A 218 -8.39 -8.88 29.72
N LYS A 219 -8.26 -10.22 29.63
CA LYS A 219 -8.03 -11.00 28.39
C LYS A 219 -8.89 -10.64 27.17
N ASN A 220 -10.03 -9.98 27.36
CA ASN A 220 -11.07 -9.77 26.37
C ASN A 220 -11.37 -8.27 26.07
N LEU A 221 -10.67 -7.31 26.69
CA LEU A 221 -10.98 -5.88 26.55
C LEU A 221 -10.46 -5.23 25.24
N GLY A 222 -9.59 -5.91 24.50
CA GLY A 222 -8.95 -5.37 23.30
C GLY A 222 -9.92 -4.92 22.20
N PHE A 223 -11.07 -5.59 22.04
CA PHE A 223 -12.11 -5.17 21.08
C PHE A 223 -13.25 -4.35 21.71
N LEU A 224 -13.39 -4.36 23.04
CA LEU A 224 -14.40 -3.54 23.73
C LEU A 224 -14.08 -2.05 23.62
N ILE A 225 -12.80 -1.70 23.65
CA ILE A 225 -12.33 -0.32 23.54
C ILE A 225 -12.66 0.29 22.16
N PRO A 226 -12.35 -0.38 21.03
CA PRO A 226 -12.88 0.00 19.71
C PRO A 226 -14.40 0.13 19.67
N PHE A 227 -15.16 -0.81 20.24
CA PHE A 227 -16.62 -0.74 20.25
C PHE A 227 -17.17 0.50 21.00
N THR A 228 -16.69 0.76 22.21
CA THR A 228 -17.09 1.94 22.99
C THR A 228 -16.74 3.25 22.28
N SER A 229 -15.61 3.30 21.56
CA SER A 229 -15.23 4.46 20.75
C SER A 229 -16.21 4.74 19.61
N VAL A 230 -16.73 3.71 18.94
CA VAL A 230 -17.75 3.85 17.89
C VAL A 230 -19.07 4.34 18.48
N LEU A 231 -19.47 3.81 19.63
CA LEU A 231 -20.69 4.25 20.31
C LEU A 231 -20.64 5.75 20.64
N LEU A 232 -19.52 6.23 21.18
CA LEU A 232 -19.29 7.66 21.42
C LEU A 232 -19.32 8.48 20.13
N GLY A 233 -18.70 7.99 19.06
CA GLY A 233 -18.73 8.62 17.73
C GLY A 233 -20.15 8.75 17.16
N LEU A 234 -20.97 7.71 17.31
CA LEU A 234 -22.37 7.71 16.86
C LEU A 234 -23.25 8.67 17.66
N ILE A 235 -23.05 8.74 18.99
CA ILE A 235 -23.72 9.72 19.85
C ILE A 235 -23.35 11.14 19.40
N GLY A 236 -22.06 11.41 19.17
CA GLY A 236 -21.58 12.69 18.64
C GLY A 236 -22.22 13.06 17.30
N MET A 237 -22.32 12.11 16.38
CA MET A 237 -23.00 12.29 15.09
C MET A 237 -24.49 12.57 15.23
N HIS A 238 -25.18 11.83 16.10
CA HIS A 238 -26.60 12.03 16.35
C HIS A 238 -26.87 13.45 16.87
N MET A 239 -26.03 13.95 17.79
CA MET A 239 -26.11 15.32 18.30
C MET A 239 -25.86 16.39 17.21
N ALA A 240 -25.03 16.10 16.22
CA ALA A 240 -24.72 17.03 15.12
C ALA A 240 -25.66 16.95 13.92
N ARG A 241 -26.57 15.97 13.87
CA ARG A 241 -27.50 15.71 12.76
C ARG A 241 -28.28 16.94 12.31
N SER A 242 -28.71 17.78 13.24
CA SER A 242 -29.52 18.98 12.97
C SER A 242 -28.72 20.16 12.38
N ASN A 243 -27.39 20.12 12.44
CA ASN A 243 -26.50 21.22 12.02
C ASN A 243 -25.76 20.96 10.69
N LEU A 244 -25.82 19.73 10.16
CA LEU A 244 -25.15 19.35 8.91
C LEU A 244 -25.92 19.86 7.69
N ILE A 245 -25.36 20.87 7.01
CA ILE A 245 -25.93 21.39 5.77
C ILE A 245 -25.55 20.46 4.63
N LEU A 246 -26.57 19.92 3.95
CA LEU A 246 -26.36 19.03 2.82
C LEU A 246 -26.82 19.72 1.54
N LEU A 247 -25.91 19.86 0.57
CA LEU A 247 -26.29 20.26 -0.78
C LEU A 247 -26.92 19.07 -1.55
N PRO A 248 -27.85 19.35 -2.47
CA PRO A 248 -28.42 18.34 -3.36
C PRO A 248 -27.37 17.81 -4.34
N LYS A 249 -27.69 16.66 -4.97
CA LYS A 249 -26.88 15.97 -5.97
C LYS A 249 -26.36 16.99 -7.02
N LYS A 250 -25.02 17.07 -7.19
CA LYS A 250 -24.43 17.67 -8.39
C LYS A 250 -24.58 16.61 -9.50
N GLY A 251 -25.23 16.97 -10.60
CA GLY A 251 -25.55 16.07 -11.71
C GLY A 251 -24.30 15.49 -12.38
N ASN A 252 -24.51 14.38 -13.10
CA ASN A 252 -23.55 13.53 -13.78
C ASN A 252 -22.44 14.28 -14.58
N SER A 253 -21.36 14.71 -13.94
CA SER A 253 -20.16 15.20 -14.65
C SER A 253 -19.23 14.07 -15.14
N LEU A 254 -19.46 12.84 -14.67
CA LEU A 254 -18.65 11.67 -15.05
C LEU A 254 -19.05 11.08 -16.41
N PHE A 255 -20.36 11.02 -16.73
CA PHE A 255 -20.83 10.50 -18.02
C PHE A 255 -20.58 11.45 -19.20
N THR A 256 -20.51 12.76 -18.96
CA THR A 256 -20.19 13.74 -20.01
C THR A 256 -18.73 13.65 -20.43
N THR A 257 -17.79 13.50 -19.49
CA THR A 257 -16.35 13.44 -19.78
C THR A 257 -15.93 12.12 -20.44
N MET A 258 -16.49 10.98 -20.00
CA MET A 258 -16.35 9.71 -20.73
C MET A 258 -17.04 9.78 -22.10
N GLY A 259 -18.21 10.42 -22.18
CA GLY A 259 -18.92 10.63 -23.45
C GLY A 259 -18.18 11.50 -24.46
N VAL A 260 -17.27 12.39 -24.03
CA VAL A 260 -16.39 13.17 -24.92
C VAL A 260 -15.24 12.35 -25.45
N PHE A 261 -14.58 11.59 -24.57
CA PHE A 261 -13.48 10.71 -24.96
C PHE A 261 -13.98 9.58 -25.87
N LEU A 262 -15.13 8.96 -25.52
CA LEU A 262 -15.79 7.96 -26.35
C LEU A 262 -16.31 8.53 -27.66
N ASN A 263 -16.87 9.76 -27.70
CA ASN A 263 -17.21 10.41 -28.98
C ASN A 263 -15.97 10.70 -29.81
N SER A 264 -14.89 11.22 -29.21
CA SER A 264 -13.66 11.56 -29.92
C SER A 264 -12.95 10.32 -30.47
N LEU A 265 -13.00 9.21 -29.73
CA LEU A 265 -12.51 7.89 -30.17
C LEU A 265 -13.45 7.26 -31.20
N GLN A 266 -14.78 7.35 -31.03
CA GLN A 266 -15.75 6.89 -32.03
C GLN A 266 -15.64 7.66 -33.34
N MET A 267 -15.38 8.98 -33.31
CA MET A 267 -15.13 9.78 -34.52
C MET A 267 -13.79 9.44 -35.19
N CYS A 268 -12.80 8.96 -34.43
CA CYS A 268 -11.53 8.45 -34.97
C CYS A 268 -11.66 7.02 -35.55
N CYS A 269 -12.54 6.18 -34.99
CA CYS A 269 -12.64 4.76 -35.34
C CYS A 269 -13.82 4.40 -36.27
N PHE A 270 -14.93 5.15 -36.26
CA PHE A 270 -16.09 4.93 -37.14
C PHE A 270 -16.16 5.97 -38.25
N ARG A 271 -15.97 5.49 -39.48
CA ARG A 271 -16.12 6.23 -40.74
C ARG A 271 -17.47 6.96 -40.81
N TYR A 272 -17.42 8.30 -40.88
CA TYR A 272 -18.39 9.07 -41.66
C TYR A 272 -17.60 9.95 -42.64
N ARG A 273 -17.61 9.54 -43.92
CA ARG A 273 -17.10 10.31 -45.05
C ARG A 273 -18.14 11.38 -45.40
N HIS A 274 -18.04 12.58 -44.83
CA HIS A 274 -18.30 13.83 -45.55
C HIS A 274 -18.07 15.02 -44.60
N LEU A 275 -17.27 16.00 -45.04
CA LEU A 275 -16.96 17.29 -44.38
C LEU A 275 -15.99 17.27 -43.18
N SER A 276 -14.72 16.92 -43.40
CA SER A 276 -13.67 17.49 -42.55
C SER A 276 -12.41 17.69 -43.40
N GLY A 277 -12.01 18.95 -43.56
CA GLY A 277 -10.71 19.29 -44.14
C GLY A 277 -9.56 18.82 -43.24
N ASP A 278 -8.35 18.89 -43.74
CA ASP A 278 -7.14 18.46 -43.04
C ASP A 278 -6.97 19.26 -41.74
N VAL A 279 -7.03 18.60 -40.58
CA VAL A 279 -6.95 19.24 -39.26
C VAL A 279 -5.59 18.97 -38.63
N THR A 280 -4.91 20.04 -38.22
CA THR A 280 -3.52 20.02 -37.73
C THR A 280 -3.30 19.29 -36.41
N ASP A 281 -4.32 19.22 -35.55
CA ASP A 281 -4.27 18.54 -34.26
C ASP A 281 -5.49 17.62 -34.11
N TRP A 282 -5.30 16.41 -33.56
CA TRP A 282 -6.38 15.44 -33.44
C TRP A 282 -7.52 15.96 -32.53
N LEU A 283 -7.21 16.84 -31.58
CA LEU A 283 -8.19 17.53 -30.72
C LEU A 283 -9.06 18.54 -31.47
N ASP A 284 -8.66 19.02 -32.65
CA ASP A 284 -9.46 19.97 -33.44
C ASP A 284 -10.75 19.36 -34.01
N ARG A 285 -10.82 18.03 -34.08
CA ARG A 285 -12.04 17.32 -34.49
C ARG A 285 -13.19 17.47 -33.48
N ALA A 286 -12.90 17.90 -32.25
CA ALA A 286 -13.91 18.16 -31.22
C ALA A 286 -14.58 19.55 -31.35
N LYS A 287 -14.05 20.43 -32.21
CA LYS A 287 -14.61 21.76 -32.46
C LYS A 287 -15.95 21.67 -33.19
N GLU A 288 -16.92 22.50 -32.80
CA GLU A 288 -18.22 22.62 -33.48
C GLU A 288 -18.07 22.89 -34.99
N ASN A 289 -17.07 23.67 -35.38
CA ASN A 289 -16.75 23.99 -36.78
C ASN A 289 -16.30 22.76 -37.60
N ASN A 290 -15.84 21.69 -36.94
CA ASN A 290 -15.36 20.45 -37.57
C ASN A 290 -16.30 19.25 -37.32
N GLY A 291 -17.54 19.50 -36.89
CA GLY A 291 -18.54 18.47 -36.61
C GLY A 291 -18.55 17.93 -35.17
N GLY A 292 -17.75 18.53 -34.27
CA GLY A 292 -17.74 18.22 -32.84
C GLY A 292 -18.83 18.95 -32.05
N ARG A 293 -18.87 18.76 -30.73
CA ARG A 293 -19.89 19.35 -29.82
C ARG A 293 -19.36 20.45 -28.89
N TYR A 294 -18.13 20.93 -29.12
CA TYR A 294 -17.45 21.85 -28.20
C TYR A 294 -16.99 23.14 -28.89
N SER A 295 -17.20 24.28 -28.21
CA SER A 295 -16.80 25.59 -28.72
C SER A 295 -15.27 25.71 -28.87
N GLU A 296 -14.83 26.49 -29.86
CA GLU A 296 -13.40 26.72 -30.16
C GLU A 296 -12.59 27.16 -28.95
N THR A 297 -13.15 28.05 -28.14
CA THR A 297 -12.52 28.55 -26.91
C THR A 297 -12.24 27.45 -25.88
N LYS A 298 -13.07 26.40 -25.81
CA LYS A 298 -12.85 25.26 -24.91
C LYS A 298 -11.75 24.33 -25.43
N VAL A 299 -11.69 24.11 -26.75
CA VAL A 299 -10.67 23.25 -27.36
C VAL A 299 -9.28 23.91 -27.31
N GLU A 300 -9.19 25.21 -27.56
CA GLU A 300 -7.91 25.94 -27.49
C GLU A 300 -7.36 26.05 -26.05
N ASN A 301 -8.22 26.24 -25.05
CA ASN A 301 -7.82 26.20 -23.64
C ASN A 301 -7.26 24.83 -23.22
N VAL A 302 -7.78 23.74 -23.79
CA VAL A 302 -7.26 22.38 -23.56
C VAL A 302 -5.90 22.19 -24.24
N LYS A 303 -5.72 22.71 -25.46
CA LYS A 303 -4.42 22.65 -26.16
C LYS A 303 -3.31 23.42 -25.45
N ILE A 304 -3.60 24.64 -24.98
CA ILE A 304 -2.66 25.46 -24.20
C ILE A 304 -2.27 24.74 -22.91
N LEU A 305 -3.24 24.09 -22.25
CA LEU A 305 -2.99 23.29 -21.05
C LEU A 305 -2.13 22.05 -21.34
N VAL A 306 -2.38 21.32 -22.44
CA VAL A 306 -1.60 20.15 -22.86
C VAL A 306 -0.15 20.52 -23.19
N LYS A 307 0.08 21.68 -23.81
CA LYS A 307 1.43 22.17 -24.17
C LYS A 307 2.23 22.75 -22.99
N LEU A 308 1.58 23.23 -21.93
CA LEU A 308 2.24 23.79 -20.73
C LEU A 308 2.60 22.74 -19.66
N ILE A 309 2.03 21.53 -19.74
CA ILE A 309 2.26 20.43 -18.79
C ILE A 309 3.74 19.95 -18.73
N PRO A 310 4.49 19.84 -19.83
CA PRO A 310 5.88 19.37 -19.78
C PRO A 310 6.86 20.41 -19.21
N LEU A 311 6.59 21.71 -19.36
CA LEU A 311 7.62 22.76 -19.17
C LEU A 311 7.69 23.31 -17.73
N PHE A 312 6.56 23.42 -17.03
CA PHE A 312 6.51 23.98 -15.66
C PHE A 312 6.28 22.92 -14.56
N GLY A 313 5.75 21.74 -14.89
CA GLY A 313 5.49 20.67 -13.92
C GLY A 313 6.68 19.72 -13.67
N LEU A 314 7.57 19.56 -14.65
CA LEU A 314 8.51 18.43 -14.70
C LEU A 314 9.90 18.70 -14.07
N GLN A 315 10.28 19.95 -13.79
CA GLN A 315 11.68 20.23 -13.43
C GLN A 315 11.95 20.39 -11.92
N LEU A 316 11.05 21.03 -11.15
CA LEU A 316 11.33 21.38 -9.75
C LEU A 316 10.54 20.55 -8.72
N LEU A 317 9.23 20.40 -8.92
CA LEU A 317 8.37 19.58 -8.02
C LEU A 317 8.50 18.07 -8.31
N TYR A 318 8.67 17.69 -9.58
CA TYR A 318 8.93 16.32 -10.00
C TYR A 318 10.24 15.77 -9.42
N ARG A 319 11.34 16.56 -9.42
CA ARG A 319 12.62 16.16 -8.83
C ARG A 319 12.55 16.01 -7.31
N ALA A 320 11.91 16.94 -6.61
CA ALA A 320 11.77 16.86 -5.15
C ALA A 320 10.86 15.70 -4.70
N CYS A 321 9.71 15.51 -5.35
CA CYS A 321 8.80 14.42 -4.99
C CYS A 321 9.33 13.04 -5.38
N ILE A 322 10.03 12.91 -6.52
CA ILE A 322 10.66 11.63 -6.90
C ILE A 322 11.85 11.32 -5.98
N THR A 323 12.68 12.30 -5.64
CA THR A 323 13.76 12.06 -4.67
C THR A 323 13.21 11.68 -3.29
N GLN A 324 12.10 12.27 -2.84
CA GLN A 324 11.40 11.84 -1.63
C GLN A 324 10.84 10.41 -1.75
N ALA A 325 10.18 10.06 -2.86
CA ALA A 325 9.66 8.71 -3.07
C ALA A 325 10.78 7.66 -3.12
N ILE A 326 11.88 7.94 -3.83
CA ILE A 326 13.06 7.08 -3.90
C ILE A 326 13.67 6.93 -2.50
N MET A 327 13.86 8.02 -1.76
CA MET A 327 14.37 7.98 -0.38
C MET A 327 13.48 7.12 0.51
N GLY A 328 12.16 7.22 0.37
CA GLY A 328 11.21 6.39 1.10
C GLY A 328 11.34 4.90 0.76
N HIS A 329 11.45 4.54 -0.52
CA HIS A 329 11.69 3.14 -0.91
C HIS A 329 13.04 2.59 -0.45
N VAL A 330 14.09 3.41 -0.43
CA VAL A 330 15.39 3.06 0.14
C VAL A 330 15.26 2.80 1.65
N CYS A 331 14.55 3.66 2.39
CA CYS A 331 14.28 3.45 3.81
C CYS A 331 13.48 2.16 4.05
N ALA A 332 12.50 1.83 3.20
CA ALA A 332 11.75 0.59 3.29
C ALA A 332 12.63 -0.65 3.04
N ALA A 333 13.52 -0.60 2.04
CA ALA A 333 14.46 -1.68 1.76
C ALA A 333 15.46 -1.89 2.91
N LEU A 334 15.98 -0.79 3.48
CA LEU A 334 16.84 -0.85 4.67
C LEU A 334 16.10 -1.40 5.89
N SER A 335 14.83 -1.02 6.09
CA SER A 335 14.00 -1.59 7.15
C SER A 335 13.85 -3.10 6.99
N ALA A 336 13.59 -3.60 5.78
CA ALA A 336 13.46 -5.03 5.52
C ALA A 336 14.78 -5.77 5.76
N LEU A 337 15.91 -5.19 5.36
CA LEU A 337 17.25 -5.74 5.61
C LEU A 337 17.53 -5.84 7.11
N ILE A 338 17.27 -4.77 7.87
CA ILE A 338 17.46 -4.75 9.33
C ILE A 338 16.53 -5.76 10.02
N ALA A 339 15.31 -5.94 9.52
CA ALA A 339 14.40 -6.96 10.01
C ALA A 339 14.96 -8.38 9.81
N GLY A 340 15.52 -8.67 8.63
CA GLY A 340 16.20 -9.94 8.37
C GLY A 340 17.39 -10.19 9.30
N ILE A 341 18.25 -9.17 9.50
CA ILE A 341 19.39 -9.25 10.43
C ILE A 341 18.91 -9.45 11.86
N SER A 342 17.86 -8.74 12.28
CA SER A 342 17.28 -8.83 13.61
C SER A 342 16.70 -10.22 13.88
N GLU A 343 16.09 -10.86 12.88
CA GLU A 343 15.56 -12.22 12.99
C GLU A 343 16.69 -13.26 13.14
N ILE A 344 17.76 -13.13 12.35
CA ILE A 344 18.96 -13.99 12.49
C ILE A 344 19.58 -13.82 13.89
N HIS A 345 19.59 -12.60 14.42
CA HIS A 345 20.10 -12.33 15.76
C HIS A 345 19.17 -12.87 16.84
N ARG A 346 17.83 -12.78 16.65
CA ARG A 346 16.80 -13.28 17.57
C ARG A 346 16.93 -14.78 17.84
N GLN A 347 17.29 -15.56 16.83
CA GLN A 347 17.48 -17.01 16.93
C GLN A 347 18.64 -17.42 17.84
N ARG A 348 19.59 -16.52 18.14
CA ARG A 348 20.73 -16.79 19.03
C ARG A 348 20.38 -16.62 20.52
N TYR A 349 19.24 -16.02 20.84
CA TYR A 349 18.79 -15.80 22.21
C TYR A 349 17.95 -16.97 22.71
N PRO A 350 18.10 -17.38 23.98
CA PRO A 350 17.27 -18.41 24.57
C PRO A 350 15.80 -17.97 24.64
N GLN A 351 14.90 -18.95 24.55
CA GLN A 351 13.48 -18.73 24.76
C GLN A 351 13.18 -18.56 26.26
N MET A 352 12.19 -17.73 26.53
CA MET A 352 11.71 -17.37 27.86
C MET A 352 10.19 -17.37 27.86
N ASP A 353 9.62 -17.83 28.98
CA ASP A 353 8.19 -17.85 29.22
C ASP A 353 7.70 -16.45 29.55
N GLN A 354 6.89 -15.86 28.68
CA GLN A 354 6.21 -14.60 28.95
C GLN A 354 4.70 -14.82 29.04
N THR A 355 4.10 -14.35 30.12
CA THR A 355 2.65 -14.37 30.29
C THR A 355 2.03 -13.16 29.60
N ILE A 356 1.30 -13.38 28.50
CA ILE A 356 0.55 -12.34 27.78
C ILE A 356 -0.91 -12.77 27.80
N SER A 357 -1.82 -11.88 28.24
CA SER A 357 -3.26 -12.21 28.33
C SER A 357 -3.54 -13.49 29.13
N GLY A 358 -2.73 -13.76 30.16
CA GLY A 358 -2.79 -14.97 30.99
C GLY A 358 -2.59 -16.29 30.24
N THR A 359 -1.97 -16.26 29.06
CA THR A 359 -1.38 -17.42 28.38
C THR A 359 0.13 -17.31 28.43
N VAL A 360 0.81 -18.41 28.73
CA VAL A 360 2.28 -18.48 28.70
C VAL A 360 2.71 -18.67 27.25
N LEU A 361 3.39 -17.69 26.68
CA LEU A 361 3.97 -17.74 25.35
C LEU A 361 5.49 -17.85 25.47
N GLN A 362 6.06 -18.77 24.70
CA GLN A 362 7.51 -18.88 24.54
C GLN A 362 8.00 -17.77 23.60
N VAL A 363 8.78 -16.84 24.13
CA VAL A 363 9.30 -15.68 23.40
C VAL A 363 10.83 -15.59 23.54
N SER A 364 11.49 -14.99 22.56
CA SER A 364 12.94 -14.78 22.63
C SER A 364 13.28 -13.75 23.71
N SER A 365 14.36 -13.99 24.47
CA SER A 365 14.91 -13.04 25.45
C SER A 365 15.58 -11.80 24.84
N MET A 366 15.53 -11.64 23.51
CA MET A 366 16.07 -10.47 22.80
C MET A 366 15.37 -9.17 23.23
N PRO A 367 16.13 -8.11 23.61
CA PRO A 367 15.55 -6.81 23.94
C PRO A 367 14.78 -6.21 22.76
N CYS A 368 13.54 -5.74 23.01
CA CYS A 368 12.69 -5.13 21.97
C CYS A 368 13.30 -3.87 21.34
N VAL A 369 14.24 -3.21 22.03
CA VAL A 369 14.95 -2.02 21.54
C VAL A 369 15.70 -2.31 20.23
N LEU A 370 16.16 -3.54 20.03
CA LEU A 370 16.83 -3.96 18.79
C LEU A 370 15.88 -3.98 17.57
N LEU A 371 14.57 -4.04 17.78
CA LEU A 371 13.57 -3.95 16.72
C LEU A 371 13.24 -2.50 16.34
N VAL A 372 13.58 -1.51 17.17
CA VAL A 372 13.21 -0.10 16.96
C VAL A 372 13.72 0.47 15.62
N PRO A 373 14.97 0.23 15.18
CA PRO A 373 15.49 0.84 13.95
C PRO A 373 14.67 0.49 12.71
N GLN A 374 14.17 -0.75 12.60
CA GLN A 374 13.36 -1.19 11.46
C GLN A 374 12.02 -0.42 11.42
N TYR A 375 11.36 -0.23 12.56
CA TYR A 375 10.07 0.47 12.62
C TYR A 375 10.21 1.98 12.38
N ILE A 376 11.30 2.59 12.84
CA ILE A 376 11.60 4.01 12.53
C ILE A 376 11.78 4.19 11.02
N LEU A 377 12.60 3.34 10.40
CA LEU A 377 12.84 3.43 8.95
C LEU A 377 11.57 3.17 8.14
N LEU A 378 10.73 2.21 8.56
CA LEU A 378 9.44 1.96 7.93
C LEU A 378 8.49 3.17 8.07
N GLY A 379 8.43 3.81 9.24
CA GLY A 379 7.65 5.03 9.44
C GLY A 379 8.13 6.20 8.60
N VAL A 380 9.44 6.40 8.50
CA VAL A 380 10.06 7.40 7.63
C VAL A 380 9.74 7.11 6.15
N ALA A 381 9.79 5.84 5.75
CA ALA A 381 9.41 5.42 4.40
C ALA A 381 7.96 5.80 4.07
N GLU A 382 7.00 5.48 4.95
CA GLU A 382 5.58 5.80 4.73
C GLU A 382 5.34 7.32 4.66
N ALA A 383 6.03 8.09 5.52
CA ALA A 383 5.92 9.54 5.58
C ALA A 383 6.41 10.24 4.31
N PHE A 384 7.41 9.67 3.62
CA PHE A 384 7.89 10.20 2.34
C PHE A 384 7.08 9.71 1.15
N VAL A 385 6.80 8.40 1.06
CA VAL A 385 6.16 7.80 -0.12
C VAL A 385 4.73 8.30 -0.28
N THR A 386 3.93 8.30 0.80
CA THR A 386 2.47 8.50 0.67
C THR A 386 2.08 9.91 0.21
N PRO A 387 2.63 10.99 0.79
CA PRO A 387 2.39 12.35 0.30
C PRO A 387 2.99 12.57 -1.10
N ALA A 388 4.19 12.05 -1.37
CA ALA A 388 4.85 12.20 -2.66
C ALA A 388 4.03 11.56 -3.79
N CYS A 389 3.59 10.31 -3.64
CA CYS A 389 2.75 9.63 -4.63
C CYS A 389 1.41 10.36 -4.85
N SER A 390 0.79 10.89 -3.79
CA SER A 390 -0.45 11.65 -3.89
C SER A 390 -0.28 12.97 -4.67
N VAL A 391 0.81 13.70 -4.41
CA VAL A 391 1.14 14.95 -5.10
C VAL A 391 1.52 14.69 -6.56
N ILE A 392 2.33 13.65 -6.83
CA ILE A 392 2.70 13.25 -8.19
C ILE A 392 1.44 12.91 -8.99
N ALA A 393 0.57 12.06 -8.44
CA ALA A 393 -0.70 11.70 -9.08
C ALA A 393 -1.56 12.95 -9.35
N PHE A 394 -1.63 13.88 -8.41
CA PHE A 394 -2.40 15.12 -8.57
C PHE A 394 -1.82 16.07 -9.64
N CYS A 395 -0.51 16.22 -9.69
CA CYS A 395 0.19 17.14 -10.59
C CYS A 395 0.26 16.63 -12.03
N LEU A 396 0.46 15.32 -12.22
CA LEU A 396 0.54 14.71 -13.56
C LEU A 396 -0.82 14.55 -14.23
N THR A 397 -1.91 14.61 -13.45
CA THR A 397 -3.26 14.37 -13.96
C THR A 397 -3.96 15.68 -14.35
N PRO A 398 -4.58 15.76 -15.55
CA PRO A 398 -5.36 16.93 -15.96
C PRO A 398 -6.53 17.16 -15.00
N SER A 399 -6.94 18.43 -14.85
CA SER A 399 -7.85 18.90 -13.80
C SER A 399 -9.20 18.16 -13.73
N ASN A 400 -9.69 17.69 -14.88
CA ASN A 400 -10.91 16.90 -15.02
C ASN A 400 -10.77 15.43 -14.56
N LEU A 401 -9.55 14.88 -14.45
CA LEU A 401 -9.29 13.48 -14.09
C LEU A 401 -8.63 13.31 -12.71
N ARG A 402 -8.27 14.41 -12.01
CA ARG A 402 -7.56 14.35 -10.72
C ARG A 402 -8.26 13.49 -9.68
N GLY A 403 -9.58 13.58 -9.57
CA GLY A 403 -10.36 12.76 -8.63
C GLY A 403 -10.26 11.26 -8.93
N ILE A 404 -10.26 10.87 -10.21
CA ILE A 404 -10.14 9.49 -10.66
C ILE A 404 -8.73 8.97 -10.39
N SER A 405 -7.69 9.76 -10.66
CA SER A 405 -6.29 9.39 -10.39
C SER A 405 -6.04 9.10 -8.90
N LEU A 406 -6.60 9.91 -8.00
CA LEU A 406 -6.51 9.67 -6.55
C LEU A 406 -7.30 8.41 -6.11
N GLN A 407 -8.40 8.07 -6.79
CA GLN A 407 -9.14 6.82 -6.56
C GLN A 407 -8.33 5.59 -7.00
N PHE A 408 -7.69 5.64 -8.17
CA PHE A 408 -6.78 4.59 -8.63
C PHE A 408 -5.58 4.40 -7.71
N LEU A 409 -5.00 5.50 -7.22
CA LEU A 409 -3.92 5.44 -6.22
C LEU A 409 -4.41 4.73 -4.94
N THR A 410 -5.60 5.06 -4.45
CA THR A 410 -6.20 4.39 -3.29
C THR A 410 -6.47 2.90 -3.55
N LEU A 411 -6.93 2.55 -4.75
CA LEU A 411 -7.11 1.17 -5.19
C LEU A 411 -5.78 0.39 -5.19
N SER A 412 -4.70 1.03 -5.64
CA SER A 412 -3.36 0.42 -5.67
C SER A 412 -2.84 0.11 -4.26
N TYR A 413 -3.06 0.99 -3.28
CA TYR A 413 -2.70 0.73 -1.88
C TYR A 413 -3.46 -0.48 -1.32
N GLY A 414 -4.78 -0.55 -1.54
CA GLY A 414 -5.57 -1.69 -1.10
C GLY A 414 -5.20 -2.99 -1.81
N GLY A 415 -4.93 -2.94 -3.12
CA GLY A 415 -4.42 -4.06 -3.89
C GLY A 415 -3.06 -4.57 -3.39
N GLY A 416 -2.17 -3.67 -2.97
CA GLY A 416 -0.90 -4.00 -2.34
C GLY A 416 -1.04 -4.83 -1.06
N CYS A 417 -2.07 -4.58 -0.25
CA CYS A 417 -2.35 -5.40 0.95
C CYS A 417 -2.74 -6.84 0.59
N PHE A 418 -3.55 -7.04 -0.45
CA PHE A 418 -3.90 -8.38 -0.93
C PHE A 418 -2.72 -9.10 -1.59
N LEU A 419 -1.88 -8.37 -2.33
CA LEU A 419 -0.63 -8.91 -2.85
C LEU A 419 0.29 -9.36 -1.70
N GLY A 420 0.40 -8.57 -0.63
CA GLY A 420 1.13 -8.95 0.58
C GLY A 420 0.58 -10.21 1.25
N ALA A 421 -0.75 -10.31 1.39
CA ALA A 421 -1.41 -11.50 1.93
C ALA A 421 -1.16 -12.75 1.06
N PHE A 422 -1.23 -12.59 -0.27
CA PHE A 422 -0.91 -13.64 -1.23
C PHE A 422 0.56 -14.08 -1.12
N LEU A 423 1.50 -13.13 -1.02
CA LEU A 423 2.92 -13.44 -0.89
C LEU A 423 3.21 -14.21 0.40
N ILE A 424 2.62 -13.83 1.54
CA ILE A 424 2.75 -14.60 2.80
C ILE A 424 2.29 -16.05 2.61
N GLN A 425 1.12 -16.23 2.01
CA GLN A 425 0.57 -17.57 1.77
C GLN A 425 1.42 -18.39 0.79
N PHE A 426 1.89 -17.75 -0.28
CA PHE A 426 2.77 -18.36 -1.28
C PHE A 426 4.08 -18.81 -0.65
N PHE A 427 4.76 -17.94 0.11
CA PHE A 427 6.00 -18.29 0.79
C PHE A 427 5.80 -19.40 1.80
N TYR A 428 4.70 -19.43 2.55
CA TYR A 428 4.39 -20.52 3.47
C TYR A 428 4.24 -21.86 2.74
N ILE A 429 3.46 -21.90 1.65
CA ILE A 429 3.24 -23.12 0.86
C ILE A 429 4.54 -23.61 0.21
N VAL A 430 5.36 -22.68 -0.30
CA VAL A 430 6.63 -23.00 -0.96
C VAL A 430 7.71 -23.42 0.05
N SER A 431 7.70 -22.86 1.26
CA SER A 431 8.73 -23.19 2.26
C SER A 431 8.63 -24.63 2.75
N GLY A 432 7.43 -25.21 2.78
CA GLY A 432 7.22 -26.58 3.29
C GLY A 432 7.59 -26.69 4.77
N ASP A 433 6.90 -27.53 5.52
CA ASP A 433 7.21 -27.77 6.94
C ASP A 433 8.41 -28.73 7.06
N THR A 434 9.51 -28.36 6.42
CA THR A 434 10.77 -29.10 6.46
C THR A 434 11.81 -28.16 7.03
N ASP A 435 12.46 -28.58 8.10
CA ASP A 435 13.71 -27.98 8.58
C ASP A 435 14.77 -28.13 7.47
N VAL A 436 14.69 -27.26 6.46
CA VAL A 436 15.67 -27.24 5.37
C VAL A 436 16.86 -26.43 5.85
N VAL A 437 18.05 -27.01 5.72
CA VAL A 437 19.35 -26.34 5.93
C VAL A 437 19.62 -25.30 4.81
N SER A 438 18.61 -25.02 3.98
CA SER A 438 18.66 -24.02 2.91
C SER A 438 18.82 -22.62 3.49
N SER A 439 19.70 -21.84 2.88
CA SER A 439 19.94 -20.49 3.32
C SER A 439 18.79 -19.58 2.85
N LEU A 440 17.88 -19.24 3.78
CA LEU A 440 16.79 -18.31 3.52
C LEU A 440 17.26 -16.95 2.94
N PRO A 441 18.36 -16.34 3.43
CA PRO A 441 18.84 -15.07 2.88
C PRO A 441 19.24 -15.17 1.40
N LEU A 442 19.84 -16.29 0.98
CA LEU A 442 20.21 -16.52 -0.41
C LEU A 442 18.96 -16.72 -1.27
N GLN A 443 17.99 -17.48 -0.77
CA GLN A 443 16.74 -17.74 -1.49
C GLN A 443 15.94 -16.46 -1.73
N MET A 444 15.89 -15.57 -0.73
CA MET A 444 15.24 -14.26 -0.86
C MET A 444 15.99 -13.36 -1.85
N ALA A 445 17.32 -13.32 -1.80
CA ALA A 445 18.13 -12.52 -2.74
C ALA A 445 17.92 -12.96 -4.19
N LEU A 446 17.96 -14.27 -4.45
CA LEU A 446 17.70 -14.86 -5.77
C LEU A 446 16.31 -14.52 -6.30
N PHE A 447 15.29 -14.56 -5.44
CA PHE A 447 13.92 -14.20 -5.83
C PHE A 447 13.80 -12.74 -6.28
N PHE A 448 14.39 -11.81 -5.52
CA PHE A 448 14.38 -10.40 -5.88
C PHE A 448 15.16 -10.14 -7.17
N ASN A 449 16.26 -10.85 -7.38
CA ASN A 449 17.04 -10.72 -8.61
C ASN A 449 16.29 -11.27 -9.83
N ILE A 450 15.57 -12.39 -9.71
CA ILE A 450 14.66 -12.90 -10.77
C ILE A 450 13.61 -11.84 -11.16
N CYS A 451 13.07 -11.11 -10.17
CA CYS A 451 12.10 -10.04 -10.42
C CYS A 451 12.75 -8.80 -11.05
N PHE A 452 13.99 -8.49 -10.67
CA PHE A 452 14.74 -7.33 -11.16
C PHE A 452 15.33 -7.55 -12.56
N PHE A 453 15.71 -8.77 -12.91
CA PHE A 453 16.41 -9.09 -14.14
C PHE A 453 15.67 -8.65 -15.43
N PRO A 454 14.34 -8.83 -15.58
CA PRO A 454 13.61 -8.28 -16.72
C PRO A 454 13.69 -6.75 -16.83
N LEU A 455 13.70 -6.04 -15.69
CA LEU A 455 13.84 -4.58 -15.64
C LEU A 455 15.25 -4.16 -16.04
N TRP A 456 16.28 -4.89 -15.58
CA TRP A 456 17.66 -4.69 -16.00
C TRP A 456 17.80 -4.86 -17.52
N TRP A 457 17.27 -5.96 -18.07
CA TRP A 457 17.38 -6.26 -19.49
C TRP A 457 16.69 -5.23 -20.38
N ILE A 458 15.46 -4.82 -20.02
CA ILE A 458 14.73 -3.77 -20.76
C ILE A 458 15.49 -2.44 -20.69
N SER A 459 16.01 -2.08 -19.52
CA SER A 459 16.83 -0.88 -19.35
C SER A 459 18.06 -0.93 -20.27
N GLU A 460 18.82 -2.01 -20.25
CA GLU A 460 20.03 -2.15 -21.07
C GLU A 460 19.74 -2.09 -22.57
N VAL A 461 18.68 -2.75 -23.04
CA VAL A 461 18.30 -2.69 -24.47
C VAL A 461 17.93 -1.28 -24.88
N VAL A 462 17.12 -0.57 -24.07
CA VAL A 462 16.71 0.81 -24.38
C VAL A 462 17.90 1.76 -24.32
N MET A 463 18.75 1.67 -23.30
CA MET A 463 19.94 2.52 -23.18
C MET A 463 20.95 2.25 -24.30
N LEU A 464 21.15 0.98 -24.68
CA LEU A 464 21.98 0.60 -25.81
C LEU A 464 21.46 1.20 -27.11
N GLN A 465 20.14 1.14 -27.39
CA GLN A 465 19.54 1.76 -28.57
C GLN A 465 19.78 3.28 -28.63
N LEU A 466 19.67 3.97 -27.50
CA LEU A 466 19.86 5.42 -27.43
C LEU A 466 21.32 5.84 -27.72
N LYS A 467 22.30 5.07 -27.25
CA LYS A 467 23.73 5.38 -27.44
C LYS A 467 24.38 4.70 -28.64
N TYR A 468 23.71 3.73 -29.27
CA TYR A 468 24.19 2.98 -30.44
C TYR A 468 24.81 3.84 -31.55
N PRO A 469 24.19 4.97 -31.98
CA PRO A 469 24.76 5.78 -33.06
C PRO A 469 25.99 6.60 -32.63
N ALA A 470 26.18 6.83 -31.33
CA ALA A 470 27.29 7.61 -30.78
C ALA A 470 28.51 6.76 -30.40
N LEU A 471 28.40 5.42 -30.50
CA LEU A 471 29.46 4.50 -30.11
C LEU A 471 30.40 4.16 -31.29
N PRO A 472 31.71 3.98 -31.03
CA PRO A 472 32.63 3.36 -31.97
C PRO A 472 32.23 1.92 -32.34
N ASP A 473 32.57 1.47 -33.55
CA ASP A 473 32.10 0.18 -34.08
C ASP A 473 32.52 -1.04 -33.25
N TYR A 474 33.72 -1.00 -32.65
CA TYR A 474 34.18 -2.07 -31.77
C TYR A 474 33.37 -2.14 -30.46
N TYR A 475 32.94 -1.00 -29.89
CA TYR A 475 32.07 -1.01 -28.70
C TYR A 475 30.65 -1.51 -29.00
N LYS A 476 30.13 -1.26 -30.21
CA LYS A 476 28.83 -1.83 -30.63
C LYS A 476 28.87 -3.36 -30.57
N PHE A 477 29.92 -3.96 -31.11
CA PHE A 477 30.12 -5.41 -31.07
C PHE A 477 30.26 -5.92 -29.63
N ILE A 478 31.17 -5.32 -28.86
CA ILE A 478 31.44 -5.72 -27.47
C ILE A 478 30.16 -5.66 -26.60
N LEU A 479 29.37 -4.59 -26.69
CA LEU A 479 28.16 -4.44 -25.86
C LEU A 479 27.06 -5.43 -26.23
N ILE A 480 26.87 -5.73 -27.52
CA ILE A 480 25.91 -6.76 -27.95
C ILE A 480 26.35 -8.13 -27.43
N THR A 481 27.65 -8.46 -27.55
CA THR A 481 28.19 -9.71 -27.03
C THR A 481 28.03 -9.80 -25.51
N ILE A 482 28.34 -8.73 -24.77
CA ILE A 482 28.16 -8.68 -23.31
C ILE A 482 26.69 -8.84 -22.94
N LEU A 483 25.76 -8.17 -23.62
CA LEU A 483 24.32 -8.29 -23.34
C LEU A 483 23.83 -9.74 -23.49
N ILE A 484 24.21 -10.41 -24.58
CA ILE A 484 23.84 -11.81 -24.84
C ILE A 484 24.47 -12.73 -23.77
N LEU A 485 25.77 -12.56 -23.53
CA LEU A 485 26.53 -13.39 -22.60
C LEU A 485 26.03 -13.24 -21.16
N MET A 486 25.82 -12.00 -20.71
CA MET A 486 25.24 -11.68 -19.40
C MET A 486 23.84 -12.27 -19.23
N THR A 487 23.01 -12.23 -20.28
CA THR A 487 21.66 -12.80 -20.24
C THR A 487 21.71 -14.32 -20.04
N LEU A 488 22.59 -15.01 -20.78
CA LEU A 488 22.76 -16.46 -20.68
C LEU A 488 23.34 -16.87 -19.33
N ILE A 489 24.40 -16.20 -18.88
CA ILE A 489 25.04 -16.49 -17.59
C ILE A 489 24.05 -16.24 -16.46
N GLU A 490 23.32 -15.14 -16.45
CA GLU A 490 22.38 -14.81 -15.38
C GLU A 490 21.25 -15.84 -15.28
N ALA A 491 20.72 -16.31 -16.41
CA ALA A 491 19.70 -17.36 -16.42
C ALA A 491 20.21 -18.68 -15.82
N ILE A 492 21.40 -19.11 -16.22
CA ILE A 492 22.03 -20.34 -15.69
C ILE A 492 22.37 -20.17 -14.21
N ARG A 493 22.95 -19.03 -13.83
CA ARG A 493 23.37 -18.70 -12.47
C ARG A 493 22.16 -18.71 -11.52
N LEU A 494 21.09 -18.00 -11.84
CA LEU A 494 19.88 -17.95 -11.01
C LEU A 494 19.22 -19.34 -10.88
N TYR A 495 19.21 -20.15 -11.94
CA TYR A 495 18.73 -21.53 -11.88
C TYR A 495 19.58 -22.39 -10.93
N LEU A 496 20.91 -22.35 -11.06
CA LEU A 496 21.82 -23.12 -10.22
C LEU A 496 21.75 -22.68 -8.75
N GLY A 497 21.60 -21.38 -8.47
CA GLY A 497 21.43 -20.87 -7.11
C GLY A 497 20.13 -21.35 -6.47
N TYR A 498 19.03 -21.28 -7.22
CA TYR A 498 17.71 -21.74 -6.77
C TYR A 498 17.69 -23.25 -6.52
N ALA A 499 18.13 -24.04 -7.51
CA ALA A 499 18.12 -25.49 -7.43
C ALA A 499 19.14 -26.01 -6.39
N GLY A 500 20.34 -25.45 -6.37
CA GLY A 500 21.40 -25.84 -5.43
C GLY A 500 21.03 -25.58 -3.98
N ASN A 501 20.36 -24.45 -3.69
CA ASN A 501 19.98 -24.09 -2.32
C ASN A 501 18.76 -24.89 -1.80
N LEU A 502 17.74 -25.12 -2.64
CA LEU A 502 16.54 -25.87 -2.24
C LEU A 502 16.73 -27.39 -2.25
N GLN A 503 17.52 -27.91 -3.19
CA GLN A 503 17.76 -29.36 -3.32
C GLN A 503 19.01 -29.81 -2.55
N GLU A 504 19.64 -28.92 -1.78
CA GLU A 504 20.87 -29.15 -1.01
C GLU A 504 22.02 -29.73 -1.87
N LYS A 505 22.08 -29.34 -3.15
CA LYS A 505 23.08 -29.86 -4.08
C LYS A 505 24.32 -28.97 -4.14
N VAL A 506 25.37 -29.43 -3.46
CA VAL A 506 26.67 -28.75 -3.37
C VAL A 506 27.29 -28.41 -4.73
N PRO A 507 27.30 -29.30 -5.76
CA PRO A 507 27.90 -28.99 -7.06
C PRO A 507 27.20 -27.84 -7.79
N GLU A 508 25.87 -27.80 -7.76
CA GLU A 508 25.05 -26.76 -8.37
C GLU A 508 25.23 -25.42 -7.66
N LEU A 509 25.28 -25.43 -6.32
CA LEU A 509 25.51 -24.22 -5.53
C LEU A 509 26.95 -23.67 -5.69
N ALA A 510 27.94 -24.56 -5.84
CA ALA A 510 29.31 -24.18 -6.18
C ALA A 510 29.39 -23.58 -7.59
N GLY A 511 28.67 -24.15 -8.56
CA GLY A 511 28.54 -23.60 -9.92
C GLY A 511 27.94 -22.19 -9.93
N PHE A 512 26.87 -21.97 -9.17
CA PHE A 512 26.28 -20.64 -8.95
C PHE A 512 27.30 -19.63 -8.40
N TRP A 513 28.05 -20.02 -7.36
CA TRP A 513 29.04 -19.16 -6.72
C TRP A 513 30.19 -18.81 -7.67
N LEU A 514 30.67 -19.80 -8.44
CA LEU A 514 31.72 -19.62 -9.44
C LEU A 514 31.30 -18.69 -10.58
N LEU A 515 30.09 -18.88 -11.13
CA LEU A 515 29.54 -18.02 -12.18
C LEU A 515 29.37 -16.57 -11.71
N SER A 516 28.98 -16.38 -10.45
CA SER A 516 28.80 -15.05 -9.86
C SER A 516 30.12 -14.28 -9.77
N LEU A 517 31.20 -14.92 -9.33
CA LEU A 517 32.49 -14.25 -9.12
C LEU A 517 33.37 -14.17 -10.38
N LEU A 518 33.41 -15.23 -11.18
CA LEU A 518 34.37 -15.32 -12.30
C LEU A 518 33.85 -14.74 -13.60
N LEU A 519 32.54 -14.82 -13.84
CA LEU A 519 31.95 -14.38 -15.10
C LEU A 519 31.08 -13.14 -14.93
N GLN A 520 30.11 -13.17 -14.01
CA GLN A 520 29.11 -12.11 -13.91
C GLN A 520 29.69 -10.81 -13.30
N PHE A 521 30.44 -10.91 -12.20
CA PHE A 521 30.98 -9.74 -11.53
C PHE A 521 31.98 -8.92 -12.39
N PRO A 522 32.95 -9.53 -13.11
CA PRO A 522 33.85 -8.78 -13.99
C PRO A 522 33.13 -8.07 -15.15
N LEU A 523 32.09 -8.69 -15.71
CA LEU A 523 31.30 -8.08 -16.80
C LEU A 523 30.52 -6.85 -16.32
N ILE A 524 29.95 -6.90 -15.11
CA ILE A 524 29.30 -5.73 -14.51
C ILE A 524 30.30 -4.62 -14.17
N LEU A 525 31.48 -4.97 -13.63
CA LEU A 525 32.53 -3.98 -13.39
C LEU A 525 32.98 -3.30 -14.68
N PHE A 526 33.11 -4.06 -15.77
CA PHE A 526 33.41 -3.50 -17.09
C PHE A 526 32.36 -2.48 -17.54
N GLN A 527 31.06 -2.77 -17.34
CA GLN A 527 29.98 -1.83 -17.69
C GLN A 527 29.89 -0.62 -16.76
N LEU A 528 30.31 -0.75 -15.48
CA LEU A 528 30.25 0.33 -14.49
C LEU A 528 31.40 1.33 -14.58
N PHE A 529 32.60 0.87 -14.90
CA PHE A 529 33.83 1.68 -14.79
C PHE A 529 34.42 2.11 -16.13
N ASN A 530 33.98 1.52 -17.24
CA ASN A 530 34.48 1.90 -18.55
C ASN A 530 33.76 3.14 -19.10
N GLU A 531 34.29 4.31 -18.79
CA GLU A 531 33.70 5.60 -19.20
C GLU A 531 33.61 5.79 -20.73
N ALA A 532 34.42 5.05 -21.50
CA ALA A 532 34.40 5.10 -22.96
C ALA A 532 33.10 4.51 -23.58
N ILE A 533 32.24 3.88 -22.77
CA ILE A 533 30.93 3.34 -23.17
C ILE A 533 29.81 4.39 -23.05
N LEU A 534 30.13 5.65 -22.69
CA LEU A 534 29.14 6.73 -22.52
C LEU A 534 27.99 6.31 -21.58
N ILE A 535 28.34 6.01 -20.32
CA ILE A 535 27.43 5.43 -19.33
C ILE A 535 26.30 6.41 -18.99
N GLN A 536 25.06 6.02 -19.25
CA GLN A 536 23.89 6.85 -18.91
C GLN A 536 23.52 6.71 -17.42
N PRO A 537 22.88 7.72 -16.80
CA PRO A 537 22.53 7.66 -15.37
C PRO A 537 21.63 6.48 -14.98
N LEU A 538 20.72 6.07 -15.86
CA LEU A 538 19.85 4.91 -15.64
C LEU A 538 20.63 3.59 -15.70
N GLU A 539 21.46 3.41 -16.73
CA GLU A 539 22.38 2.27 -16.89
C GLU A 539 23.29 2.12 -15.66
N ARG A 540 23.88 3.22 -15.19
CA ARG A 540 24.69 3.23 -13.97
C ARG A 540 23.90 2.78 -12.74
N GLY A 541 22.67 3.28 -12.58
CA GLY A 541 21.82 2.89 -11.45
C GLY A 541 21.45 1.40 -11.48
N VAL A 542 21.09 0.89 -12.64
CA VAL A 542 20.67 -0.48 -12.86
C VAL A 542 21.84 -1.47 -12.70
N HIS A 543 23.05 -1.11 -13.15
CA HIS A 543 24.27 -1.89 -12.91
C HIS A 543 24.73 -1.89 -11.45
N ILE A 544 24.59 -0.76 -10.73
CA ILE A 544 24.89 -0.70 -9.29
C ILE A 544 23.96 -1.64 -8.53
N VAL A 545 22.66 -1.65 -8.85
CA VAL A 545 21.70 -2.55 -8.21
C VAL A 545 22.03 -4.00 -8.50
N LEU A 546 22.37 -4.36 -9.75
CA LEU A 546 22.76 -5.72 -10.08
C LEU A 546 24.09 -6.13 -9.41
N ALA A 547 25.06 -5.21 -9.29
CA ALA A 547 26.31 -5.46 -8.55
C ALA A 547 26.07 -5.72 -7.05
N LEU A 548 25.13 -4.98 -6.44
CA LEU A 548 24.73 -5.20 -5.05
C LEU A 548 24.05 -6.55 -4.84
N PHE A 549 23.19 -6.97 -5.78
CA PHE A 549 22.61 -8.31 -5.78
C PHE A 549 23.71 -9.37 -5.85
N LEU A 550 24.63 -9.27 -6.82
CA LEU A 550 25.73 -10.23 -6.96
C LEU A 550 26.63 -10.31 -5.72
N LEU A 551 26.97 -9.18 -5.10
CA LEU A 551 27.80 -9.16 -3.91
C LEU A 551 27.08 -9.86 -2.74
N THR A 552 25.80 -9.53 -2.54
CA THR A 552 24.97 -10.11 -1.47
C THR A 552 24.79 -11.62 -1.67
N GLU A 553 24.51 -12.02 -2.91
CA GLU A 553 24.33 -13.41 -3.33
C GLU A 553 25.63 -14.22 -3.25
N ALA A 554 26.78 -13.64 -3.60
CA ALA A 554 28.07 -14.31 -3.48
C ALA A 554 28.47 -14.52 -2.01
N LEU A 555 28.20 -13.55 -1.13
CA LEU A 555 28.45 -13.66 0.30
C LEU A 555 27.50 -14.68 0.96
N ALA A 556 26.20 -14.58 0.70
CA ALA A 556 25.22 -15.52 1.21
C ALA A 556 25.44 -16.94 0.65
N GLY A 557 25.77 -17.05 -0.64
CA GLY A 557 26.10 -18.29 -1.33
C GLY A 557 27.33 -18.98 -0.75
N PHE A 558 28.37 -18.21 -0.38
CA PHE A 558 29.56 -18.77 0.29
C PHE A 558 29.23 -19.37 1.66
N VAL A 559 28.44 -18.65 2.47
CA VAL A 559 28.01 -19.11 3.78
C VAL A 559 27.18 -20.39 3.65
N ALA A 560 26.22 -20.38 2.72
CA ALA A 560 25.37 -21.53 2.42
C ALA A 560 26.17 -22.75 1.97
N LEU A 561 27.12 -22.56 1.04
CA LEU A 561 27.98 -23.62 0.53
C LEU A 561 28.86 -24.21 1.64
N ARG A 562 29.45 -23.37 2.50
CA ARG A 562 30.28 -23.82 3.63
C ARG A 562 29.49 -24.67 4.62
N GLU A 563 28.25 -24.28 4.89
CA GLU A 563 27.38 -24.98 5.84
C GLU A 563 26.89 -26.31 5.27
N MET A 564 26.47 -26.32 4.01
CA MET A 564 26.07 -27.56 3.32
C MET A 564 27.21 -28.56 3.21
N VAL A 565 28.44 -28.12 2.96
CA VAL A 565 29.62 -29.01 2.89
C VAL A 565 29.88 -29.67 4.25
N ARG A 566 29.83 -28.91 5.35
CA ARG A 566 29.99 -29.45 6.71
C ARG A 566 28.88 -30.44 7.09
N HIS A 567 27.65 -30.12 6.72
CA HIS A 567 26.52 -31.02 6.94
C HIS A 567 26.67 -32.32 6.13
N THR A 568 27.08 -32.21 4.86
CA THR A 568 27.35 -33.38 4.00
C THR A 568 28.46 -34.26 4.59
N GLU A 569 29.54 -33.65 5.08
CA GLU A 569 30.65 -34.34 5.76
C GLU A 569 30.17 -35.07 7.03
N SER A 570 29.36 -34.41 7.87
CA SER A 570 28.80 -35.02 9.08
C SER A 570 27.87 -36.20 8.79
N ARG A 571 27.03 -36.12 7.75
CA ARG A 571 26.18 -37.24 7.31
C ARG A 571 27.00 -38.39 6.75
N PHE A 572 28.06 -38.09 6.00
CA PHE A 572 28.96 -39.12 5.48
C PHE A 572 29.64 -39.90 6.61
N HIS A 573 30.16 -39.21 7.63
CA HIS A 573 30.73 -39.86 8.81
C HIS A 573 29.70 -40.69 9.59
N LEU A 574 28.50 -40.16 9.84
CA LEU A 574 27.42 -40.90 10.51
C LEU A 574 26.98 -42.14 9.71
N SER A 575 26.92 -42.05 8.38
CA SER A 575 26.59 -43.19 7.52
C SER A 575 27.67 -44.28 7.54
N GLN A 576 28.96 -43.91 7.65
CA GLN A 576 30.05 -44.87 7.85
C GLN A 576 29.92 -45.57 9.21
N PHE A 577 29.56 -44.86 10.27
CA PHE A 577 29.35 -45.47 11.59
C PHE A 577 28.17 -46.45 11.59
N ASN A 578 27.04 -46.08 10.99
CA ASN A 578 25.88 -46.97 10.87
C ASN A 578 26.19 -48.22 10.03
N GLY A 579 26.92 -48.09 8.92
CA GLY A 579 27.36 -49.23 8.12
C GLY A 579 28.34 -50.16 8.85
N ILE A 580 29.19 -49.63 9.73
CA ILE A 580 30.07 -50.44 10.59
C ILE A 580 29.27 -51.17 11.69
N GLN A 581 28.16 -50.59 12.14
CA GLN A 581 27.27 -51.19 13.14
C GLN A 581 26.41 -52.31 12.54
N GLU A 582 25.96 -52.18 11.29
CA GLU A 582 25.27 -53.25 10.54
C GLU A 582 26.19 -54.43 10.17
N LEU A 583 27.51 -54.21 10.07
CA LEU A 583 28.49 -55.29 9.85
C LEU A 583 28.93 -56.01 11.15
N ARG A 584 28.51 -55.51 12.33
CA ARG A 584 28.79 -56.11 13.65
C ARG A 584 27.61 -56.87 14.26
N LEU A 585 26.44 -56.84 13.62
CA LEU A 585 25.29 -57.70 13.89
C LEU A 585 25.24 -58.82 12.84
#